data_AF-A0A947C9G6-F1
#
_entry.id   AF-A0A947C9G6-F1
#
_cell.length_a   1.000
_cell.length_b   1.000
_cell.length_c   1.000
_cell.angle_alpha   90.00
_cell.angle_beta   90.00
_cell.angle_gamma   90.00
#
_symmetry.space_group_name_H-M   'P 1'
#
loop_
_entity.id
_entity.type
_entity.pdbx_description
1 polymer ?
#
loop_
_entity_poly.entity_id
_entity_poly.type
_entity_poly.pdbx_seq_one_letter_code
_entity_poly.pdbx_strand_id
1 'polypeptide(L)'
;MTILGLGLNLLHMKWLLIFALGLLGCGDDPPPNVSGSGDRAPGGSVSNPGATGGAGGFGGAGSAGGAAPEGACDNGADLDAIEGASDTVRNLARNCGLFVCAASVGDGNAYEQCVNDCVNDGVPGISTDCAGCYGELERCGLTGLCRFQCQGNTCSTLCLNCLNGADCIAGFEECRGIPGDGCPG
;
A
#
# COMPACT_ATOMS: atom_id res chain seq x y z
N MET A 1 8.90 -52.48 -27.08
CA MET A 1 7.61 -52.02 -26.55
C MET A 1 7.78 -50.58 -26.14
N THR A 2 7.00 -49.71 -26.76
CA THR A 2 7.24 -48.27 -26.91
C THR A 2 6.39 -47.52 -25.90
N ILE A 3 6.99 -46.67 -25.06
CA ILE A 3 6.26 -45.71 -24.21
C ILE A 3 6.73 -44.32 -24.61
N LEU A 4 6.10 -43.79 -25.65
CA LEU A 4 6.23 -42.44 -26.18
C LEU A 4 4.80 -41.93 -26.33
N GLY A 5 4.35 -41.04 -25.44
CA GLY A 5 3.03 -40.43 -25.59
C GLY A 5 2.41 -39.93 -24.31
N LEU A 6 2.95 -38.85 -23.73
CA LEU A 6 2.24 -38.03 -22.73
C LEU A 6 2.85 -36.62 -22.60
N GLY A 7 3.34 -36.07 -23.72
CA GLY A 7 4.12 -34.81 -23.72
C GLY A 7 3.49 -33.61 -24.41
N LEU A 8 2.25 -33.68 -24.94
CA LEU A 8 1.79 -32.68 -25.91
C LEU A 8 0.43 -31.98 -25.65
N ASN A 9 -0.14 -32.08 -24.45
CA ASN A 9 -1.47 -31.45 -24.18
C ASN A 9 -1.46 -30.30 -23.15
N LEU A 10 -0.36 -29.96 -22.49
CA LEU A 10 -0.33 -28.86 -21.51
C LEU A 10 0.02 -27.47 -22.09
N LEU A 11 0.48 -27.37 -23.34
CA LEU A 11 0.85 -26.09 -23.95
C LEU A 11 -0.30 -25.34 -24.62
N HIS A 12 -1.43 -26.00 -24.94
CA HIS A 12 -2.55 -25.34 -25.62
C HIS A 12 -3.60 -24.74 -24.67
N MET A 13 -3.56 -25.03 -23.37
CA MET A 13 -4.52 -24.49 -22.40
C MET A 13 -4.12 -23.13 -21.81
N LYS A 14 -2.92 -22.63 -22.13
CA LYS A 14 -2.46 -21.27 -21.75
C LYS A 14 -2.90 -20.17 -22.71
N TRP A 15 -3.28 -20.51 -23.95
CA TRP A 15 -3.64 -19.51 -24.97
C TRP A 15 -5.14 -19.16 -25.01
N LEU A 16 -6.00 -19.98 -24.42
CA LEU A 16 -7.46 -19.75 -24.44
C LEU A 16 -7.97 -18.78 -23.35
N LEU A 17 -7.15 -18.42 -22.37
CA LEU A 17 -7.53 -17.45 -21.33
C LEU A 17 -7.26 -15.99 -21.71
N ILE A 18 -6.63 -15.72 -22.87
CA ILE A 18 -6.31 -14.36 -23.31
C ILE A 18 -7.47 -13.71 -24.10
N PHE A 19 -8.47 -14.48 -24.57
CA PHE A 19 -9.52 -13.97 -25.46
C PHE A 19 -10.85 -13.58 -24.79
N ALA A 20 -11.02 -13.72 -23.47
CA ALA A 20 -12.30 -13.47 -22.79
C ALA A 20 -12.44 -12.08 -22.15
N LEU A 21 -11.41 -11.23 -22.16
CA LEU A 21 -11.43 -9.89 -21.52
C LEU A 21 -11.69 -8.73 -22.50
N GLY A 22 -12.08 -9.03 -23.75
CA GLY A 22 -12.18 -8.02 -24.82
C GLY A 22 -13.50 -7.25 -24.96
N LEU A 23 -14.43 -7.29 -24.00
CA LEU A 23 -15.77 -6.67 -24.16
C LEU A 23 -16.36 -6.06 -22.88
N LEU A 24 -15.58 -5.29 -22.13
CA LEU A 24 -16.15 -4.28 -21.22
C LEU A 24 -15.63 -2.91 -21.66
N GLY A 25 -16.53 -2.13 -22.25
CA GLY A 25 -16.22 -0.84 -22.86
C GLY A 25 -15.57 0.12 -21.89
N CYS A 26 -14.50 0.75 -22.36
CA CYS A 26 -14.05 2.02 -21.83
C CYS A 26 -15.17 3.05 -22.12
N GLY A 27 -16.00 3.34 -21.12
CA GLY A 27 -16.76 4.58 -21.12
C GLY A 27 -15.77 5.73 -20.95
N ASP A 28 -15.83 6.69 -21.87
CA ASP A 28 -15.12 7.96 -21.75
C ASP A 28 -15.74 8.78 -20.60
N ASP A 29 -15.40 8.44 -19.35
CA ASP A 29 -15.67 9.33 -18.22
C ASP A 29 -14.72 10.53 -18.32
N PRO A 30 -15.25 11.78 -18.37
CA PRO A 30 -14.40 12.96 -18.33
C PRO A 30 -13.62 12.96 -17.01
N PRO A 31 -12.34 13.37 -17.02
CA PRO A 31 -11.52 13.36 -15.82
C PRO A 31 -12.20 14.21 -14.73
N PRO A 32 -12.23 13.73 -13.47
CA PRO A 32 -12.69 14.57 -12.38
C PRO A 32 -11.81 15.82 -12.30
N ASN A 33 -12.45 16.98 -12.35
CA ASN A 33 -11.79 18.26 -12.09
C ASN A 33 -11.43 18.33 -10.59
N VAL A 34 -10.21 17.92 -10.24
CA VAL A 34 -9.62 18.16 -8.93
C VAL A 34 -8.99 19.55 -8.90
N SER A 35 -9.84 20.57 -8.76
CA SER A 35 -9.45 21.90 -8.30
C SER A 35 -9.14 21.85 -6.79
N GLY A 36 -7.98 21.31 -6.45
CA GLY A 36 -7.46 21.21 -5.08
C GLY A 36 -6.05 21.79 -5.01
N SER A 37 -5.88 23.06 -5.34
CA SER A 37 -4.65 23.81 -5.06
C SER A 37 -4.56 24.06 -3.55
N GLY A 38 -4.24 23.01 -2.79
CA GLY A 38 -3.82 23.13 -1.40
C GLY A 38 -2.33 23.37 -1.38
N ASP A 39 -1.93 24.62 -1.18
CA ASP A 39 -0.54 24.97 -0.88
C ASP A 39 -0.09 24.12 0.31
N ARG A 40 0.73 23.09 0.06
CA ARG A 40 1.54 22.47 1.10
C ARG A 40 2.43 23.58 1.64
N ALA A 41 2.07 24.12 2.79
CA ALA A 41 2.97 24.94 3.58
C ALA A 41 4.29 24.16 3.72
N PRO A 42 5.46 24.76 3.45
CA PRO A 42 6.74 24.07 3.61
C PRO A 42 6.93 23.77 5.10
N GLY A 43 6.59 22.54 5.49
CA GLY A 43 6.94 21.96 6.77
C GLY A 43 8.44 21.97 6.90
N GLY A 44 8.92 22.61 7.96
CA GLY A 44 10.32 22.95 8.16
C GLY A 44 11.25 21.75 8.11
N SER A 45 12.46 22.02 7.66
CA SER A 45 13.62 21.15 7.78
C SER A 45 13.81 20.72 9.23
N VAL A 46 13.57 19.43 9.51
CA VAL A 46 14.12 18.79 10.71
C VAL A 46 15.63 18.66 10.49
N SER A 47 16.31 19.70 10.93
CA SER A 47 17.75 19.68 11.15
C SER A 47 18.00 18.73 12.32
N ASN A 48 18.62 17.58 12.08
CA ASN A 48 19.27 16.83 13.15
C ASN A 48 20.79 16.93 12.97
N PRO A 49 21.44 17.97 13.54
CA PRO A 49 22.87 17.96 13.74
C PRO A 49 23.17 17.04 14.94
N GLY A 50 24.17 16.18 14.78
CA GLY A 50 24.63 15.31 15.86
C GLY A 50 24.89 16.09 17.16
N ALA A 51 24.39 15.54 18.27
CA ALA A 51 24.73 16.01 19.61
C ALA A 51 25.18 14.81 20.46
N THR A 52 26.48 14.80 20.71
CA THR A 52 27.10 14.05 21.80
C THR A 52 26.95 14.85 23.10
N GLY A 53 26.57 14.17 24.19
CA GLY A 53 26.90 14.53 25.58
C GLY A 53 26.21 15.74 26.23
N GLY A 54 25.42 15.49 27.28
CA GLY A 54 25.03 16.51 28.25
C GLY A 54 24.19 15.95 29.40
N ALA A 55 24.76 15.89 30.59
CA ALA A 55 24.09 15.48 31.82
C ALA A 55 23.44 16.66 32.54
N GLY A 56 22.24 16.44 33.10
CA GLY A 56 21.72 17.16 34.27
C GLY A 56 20.66 18.24 34.01
N GLY A 57 19.44 18.00 34.50
CA GLY A 57 18.42 19.03 34.68
C GLY A 57 17.02 18.46 34.93
N PHE A 58 16.60 18.39 36.20
CA PHE A 58 15.20 18.16 36.58
C PHE A 58 14.53 19.51 36.80
N GLY A 59 13.43 19.78 36.08
CA GLY A 59 12.53 20.88 36.43
C GLY A 59 11.74 21.43 35.25
N GLY A 60 10.46 21.08 35.16
CA GLY A 60 9.49 21.78 34.33
C GLY A 60 8.32 20.91 33.89
N ALA A 61 7.24 20.90 34.67
CA ALA A 61 5.93 20.45 34.20
C ALA A 61 5.34 21.54 33.29
N GLY A 62 5.82 21.59 32.05
CA GLY A 62 5.14 22.29 30.95
C GLY A 62 4.26 21.29 30.24
N SER A 63 2.97 21.62 30.08
CA SER A 63 2.04 20.82 29.27
C SER A 63 2.61 20.71 27.86
N ALA A 64 3.17 19.54 27.53
CA ALA A 64 3.43 19.18 26.16
C ALA A 64 2.07 19.22 25.45
N GLY A 65 1.85 20.27 24.66
CA GLY A 65 0.94 20.15 23.53
C GLY A 65 1.51 19.04 22.69
N GLY A 66 1.10 17.81 22.96
CA GLY A 66 1.55 16.64 22.25
C GLY A 66 1.24 16.90 20.79
N ALA A 67 2.28 17.00 19.97
CA ALA A 67 2.09 16.84 18.55
C ALA A 67 1.25 15.56 18.37
N ALA A 68 0.26 15.62 17.47
CA ALA A 68 -0.43 14.42 17.06
C ALA A 68 0.64 13.36 16.72
N PRO A 69 0.43 12.08 17.07
CA PRO A 69 1.40 11.05 16.73
C PRO A 69 1.74 11.17 15.25
N GLU A 70 3.03 11.32 14.95
CA GLU A 70 3.52 11.24 13.56
C GLU A 70 3.12 9.86 13.04
N GLY A 71 2.41 9.83 11.91
CA GLY A 71 2.05 8.57 11.28
C GLY A 71 3.29 7.93 10.68
N ALA A 72 3.25 6.61 10.50
CA ALA A 72 4.43 5.85 10.12
C ALA A 72 5.04 6.26 8.76
N CYS A 73 4.27 6.92 7.88
CA CYS A 73 4.71 7.35 6.55
C CYS A 73 4.86 8.87 6.37
N ASP A 74 4.70 9.68 7.43
CA ASP A 74 4.65 11.14 7.28
C ASP A 74 6.04 11.82 7.33
N ASN A 75 7.10 11.05 7.53
CA ASN A 75 8.47 11.55 7.47
C ASN A 75 8.93 11.76 6.01
N GLY A 76 9.85 12.71 5.81
CA GLY A 76 10.30 13.10 4.47
C GLY A 76 10.93 11.97 3.66
N ALA A 77 11.63 11.03 4.29
CA ALA A 77 12.27 9.92 3.58
C ALA A 77 11.23 8.95 2.99
N ASP A 78 10.17 8.66 3.74
CA ASP A 78 9.07 7.83 3.26
C ASP A 78 8.27 8.50 2.16
N LEU A 79 8.01 9.80 2.29
CA LEU A 79 7.34 10.58 1.25
C LEU A 79 8.14 10.58 -0.06
N ASP A 80 9.45 10.80 0.02
CA ASP A 80 10.35 10.76 -1.14
C ASP A 80 10.39 9.35 -1.77
N ALA A 81 10.42 8.30 -0.96
CA ALA A 81 10.41 6.91 -1.43
C ALA A 81 9.08 6.54 -2.11
N ILE A 82 7.94 6.98 -1.54
CA ILE A 82 6.60 6.77 -2.10
C ILE A 82 6.46 7.51 -3.44
N GLU A 83 6.91 8.77 -3.52
CA GLU A 83 6.86 9.58 -4.75
C GLU A 83 7.80 9.03 -5.84
N GLY A 84 8.97 8.51 -5.43
CA GLY A 84 9.96 7.91 -6.34
C GLY A 84 9.61 6.51 -6.85
N ALA A 85 8.57 5.87 -6.32
CA ALA A 85 8.17 4.53 -6.73
C ALA A 85 7.66 4.50 -8.18
N SER A 86 8.03 3.46 -8.94
CA SER A 86 7.65 3.33 -10.36
C SER A 86 6.15 3.04 -10.59
N ASP A 87 5.47 2.53 -9.56
CA ASP A 87 4.03 2.31 -9.48
C ASP A 87 3.58 2.80 -8.09
N THR A 88 2.28 2.99 -7.90
CA THR A 88 1.75 3.32 -6.57
C THR A 88 2.13 2.20 -5.59
N VAL A 89 2.61 2.57 -4.40
CA VAL A 89 2.96 1.58 -3.35
C VAL A 89 1.76 0.70 -2.99
N ARG A 90 0.54 1.22 -3.19
CA ARG A 90 -0.71 0.48 -3.02
C ARG A 90 -0.92 -0.63 -4.06
N ASN A 91 -0.65 -0.37 -5.34
CA ASN A 91 -0.65 -1.41 -6.36
C ASN A 91 0.44 -2.45 -6.12
N LEU A 92 1.65 -1.99 -5.72
CA LEU A 92 2.74 -2.89 -5.35
C LEU A 92 2.33 -3.81 -4.19
N ALA A 93 1.80 -3.27 -3.10
CA ALA A 93 1.33 -4.05 -1.95
C ALA A 93 0.27 -5.07 -2.33
N ARG A 94 -0.69 -4.68 -3.20
CA ARG A 94 -1.67 -5.63 -3.74
C ARG A 94 -1.02 -6.73 -4.56
N ASN A 95 -0.06 -6.40 -5.43
CA ASN A 95 0.65 -7.38 -6.24
C ASN A 95 1.46 -8.34 -5.34
N CYS A 96 2.10 -7.83 -4.28
CA CYS A 96 2.72 -8.65 -3.24
C CYS A 96 1.70 -9.61 -2.63
N GLY A 97 0.53 -9.12 -2.20
CA GLY A 97 -0.55 -9.94 -1.65
C GLY A 97 -1.11 -10.98 -2.61
N LEU A 98 -1.23 -10.64 -3.89
CA LEU A 98 -1.81 -11.49 -4.93
C LEU A 98 -0.86 -12.58 -5.41
N PHE A 99 0.42 -12.26 -5.62
CA PHE A 99 1.35 -13.12 -6.35
C PHE A 99 2.48 -13.67 -5.48
N VAL A 100 2.90 -12.95 -4.44
CA VAL A 100 4.03 -13.35 -3.57
C VAL A 100 3.49 -14.03 -2.31
N CYS A 101 2.53 -13.40 -1.65
CA CYS A 101 2.06 -13.78 -0.31
C CYS A 101 0.80 -14.63 -0.32
N ALA A 102 0.35 -15.10 -1.48
CA ALA A 102 -0.88 -15.88 -1.62
C ALA A 102 -0.89 -17.17 -0.76
N ALA A 103 0.27 -17.78 -0.54
CA ALA A 103 0.42 -18.96 0.30
C ALA A 103 0.07 -18.70 1.78
N SER A 104 0.19 -17.45 2.23
CA SER A 104 -0.02 -17.05 3.62
C SER A 104 -1.46 -16.58 3.91
N VAL A 105 -2.36 -16.56 2.93
CA VAL A 105 -3.73 -16.04 3.07
C VAL A 105 -4.55 -16.72 4.19
N GLY A 106 -4.19 -17.95 4.60
CA GLY A 106 -4.81 -18.65 5.73
C GLY A 106 -4.40 -18.13 7.11
N ASP A 107 -3.35 -17.31 7.20
CA ASP A 107 -2.82 -16.73 8.43
C ASP A 107 -2.63 -15.21 8.22
N GLY A 108 -3.54 -14.42 8.78
CA GLY A 108 -3.56 -12.97 8.58
C GLY A 108 -2.25 -12.27 8.97
N ASN A 109 -1.58 -12.74 10.03
CA ASN A 109 -0.32 -12.13 10.50
C ASN A 109 0.85 -12.52 9.58
N ALA A 110 0.92 -13.78 9.16
CA ALA A 110 1.93 -14.21 8.21
C ALA A 110 1.74 -13.56 6.82
N TYR A 111 0.49 -13.31 6.43
CA TYR A 111 0.16 -12.59 5.19
C TYR A 111 0.59 -11.13 5.26
N GLU A 112 0.24 -10.43 6.34
CA GLU A 112 0.64 -9.04 6.59
C GLU A 112 2.16 -8.87 6.56
N GLN A 113 2.88 -9.70 7.33
CA GLN A 113 4.35 -9.65 7.37
C GLN A 113 4.95 -9.88 5.99
N CYS A 114 4.45 -10.85 5.22
CA CYS A 114 4.92 -11.09 3.87
C CYS A 114 4.70 -9.89 2.94
N VAL A 115 3.55 -9.22 3.04
CA VAL A 115 3.29 -8.01 2.25
C VAL A 115 4.21 -6.88 2.67
N ASN A 116 4.41 -6.68 3.98
CA ASN A 116 5.35 -5.69 4.52
C ASN A 116 6.77 -5.89 3.96
N ASP A 117 7.30 -7.11 4.05
CA ASP A 117 8.64 -7.45 3.55
C ASP A 117 8.73 -7.19 2.03
N CYS A 118 7.71 -7.60 1.27
CA CYS A 118 7.67 -7.39 -0.18
C CYS A 118 7.58 -5.90 -0.58
N VAL A 119 6.89 -5.07 0.19
CA VAL A 119 6.83 -3.62 -0.02
C VAL A 119 8.18 -2.97 0.31
N ASN A 120 8.81 -3.33 1.43
CA ASN A 120 10.16 -2.87 1.78
C ASN A 120 11.17 -3.19 0.68
N ASP A 121 11.10 -4.39 0.11
CA ASP A 121 11.98 -4.80 -0.99
C ASP A 121 11.67 -4.05 -2.30
N GLY A 122 10.40 -3.72 -2.54
CA GLY A 122 9.95 -3.08 -3.78
C GLY A 122 10.01 -1.55 -3.79
N VAL A 123 10.15 -0.89 -2.63
CA VAL A 123 10.24 0.57 -2.50
C VAL A 123 11.51 0.95 -1.74
N PRO A 124 12.64 1.12 -2.45
CA PRO A 124 13.91 1.43 -1.79
C PRO A 124 13.83 2.73 -0.99
N GLY A 125 14.18 2.66 0.30
CA GLY A 125 14.22 3.82 1.19
C GLY A 125 12.94 4.04 2.01
N ILE A 126 11.89 3.25 1.80
CA ILE A 126 10.74 3.23 2.70
C ILE A 126 11.13 2.63 4.06
N SER A 127 10.56 3.16 5.13
CA SER A 127 10.71 2.66 6.49
C SER A 127 9.86 1.40 6.69
N THR A 128 10.33 0.53 7.58
CA THR A 128 9.60 -0.70 7.93
C THR A 128 8.22 -0.40 8.53
N ASP A 129 8.11 0.68 9.30
CA ASP A 129 6.83 1.08 9.90
C ASP A 129 5.85 1.56 8.81
N CYS A 130 6.32 2.36 7.85
CA CYS A 130 5.49 2.80 6.73
C CYS A 130 5.05 1.64 5.82
N ALA A 131 5.98 0.74 5.47
CA ALA A 131 5.65 -0.48 4.73
C ALA A 131 4.65 -1.37 5.49
N GLY A 132 4.73 -1.39 6.82
CA GLY A 132 3.78 -2.05 7.72
C GLY A 132 2.33 -1.61 7.47
N CYS A 133 2.08 -0.31 7.30
CA CYS A 133 0.74 0.21 7.01
C CYS A 133 0.10 -0.40 5.74
N TYR A 134 0.92 -0.69 4.71
CA TYR A 134 0.43 -1.34 3.49
C TYR A 134 0.12 -2.82 3.72
N GLY A 135 0.93 -3.50 4.54
CA GLY A 135 0.66 -4.86 5.01
C GLY A 135 -0.66 -4.94 5.78
N GLU A 136 -0.88 -4.02 6.73
CA GLU A 136 -2.09 -3.93 7.53
C GLU A 136 -3.33 -3.69 6.67
N LEU A 137 -3.24 -2.77 5.70
CA LEU A 137 -4.32 -2.52 4.72
C LEU A 137 -4.67 -3.78 3.94
N GLU A 138 -3.67 -4.53 3.46
CA GLU A 138 -3.90 -5.77 2.72
C GLU A 138 -4.51 -6.88 3.59
N ARG A 139 -4.08 -7.01 4.86
CA ARG A 139 -4.69 -7.93 5.84
C ARG A 139 -6.13 -7.53 6.16
N CYS A 140 -6.40 -6.24 6.33
CA CYS A 140 -7.74 -5.74 6.55
C CYS A 140 -8.64 -6.05 5.35
N GLY A 141 -8.18 -5.74 4.14
CA GLY A 141 -8.88 -6.05 2.90
C GLY A 141 -9.09 -7.55 2.67
N LEU A 142 -8.19 -8.40 3.19
CA LEU A 142 -8.38 -9.85 3.20
C LEU A 142 -9.51 -10.27 4.16
N THR A 143 -9.51 -9.74 5.38
CA THR A 143 -10.52 -10.02 6.41
C THR A 143 -11.91 -9.53 5.99
N GLY A 144 -11.98 -8.34 5.39
CA GLY A 144 -13.21 -7.76 4.83
C GLY A 144 -13.65 -8.35 3.48
N LEU A 145 -12.95 -9.38 2.97
CA LEU A 145 -13.21 -10.02 1.68
C LEU A 145 -13.18 -9.07 0.47
N CYS A 146 -12.45 -7.95 0.58
CA CYS A 146 -12.31 -6.94 -0.47
C CYS A 146 -11.30 -7.29 -1.57
N ARG A 147 -10.52 -8.35 -1.37
CA ARG A 147 -9.48 -8.80 -2.32
C ARG A 147 -10.03 -9.02 -3.74
N PHE A 148 -11.25 -9.57 -3.88
CA PHE A 148 -11.84 -9.85 -5.19
C PHE A 148 -12.20 -8.58 -5.95
N GLN A 149 -12.71 -7.57 -5.26
CA GLN A 149 -13.07 -6.26 -5.80
C GLN A 149 -11.81 -5.48 -6.20
N CYS A 150 -10.71 -5.69 -5.48
CA CYS A 150 -9.45 -4.99 -5.68
C CYS A 150 -8.49 -5.65 -6.67
N GLN A 151 -8.81 -6.84 -7.20
CA GLN A 151 -7.90 -7.61 -8.05
C GLN A 151 -7.56 -6.90 -9.37
N GLY A 152 -8.53 -6.19 -9.96
CA GLY A 152 -8.33 -5.52 -11.25
C GLY A 152 -7.68 -4.15 -11.14
N ASN A 153 -8.00 -3.40 -10.08
CA ASN A 153 -7.45 -2.07 -9.81
C ASN A 153 -7.71 -1.71 -8.35
N THR A 154 -6.65 -1.47 -7.58
CA THR A 154 -6.75 -1.09 -6.15
C THR A 154 -7.47 0.24 -5.97
N CYS A 155 -7.39 1.12 -6.96
CA CYS A 155 -7.99 2.44 -7.00
C CYS A 155 -9.34 2.48 -7.73
N SER A 156 -9.92 1.32 -8.04
CA SER A 156 -11.29 1.29 -8.55
C SER A 156 -12.30 1.66 -7.47
N THR A 157 -13.38 2.35 -7.85
CA THR A 157 -14.50 2.69 -6.96
C THR A 157 -15.04 1.47 -6.22
N LEU A 158 -15.09 0.30 -6.87
CA LEU A 158 -15.57 -0.94 -6.24
C LEU A 158 -14.64 -1.41 -5.12
N CYS A 159 -13.32 -1.37 -5.34
CA CYS A 159 -12.33 -1.70 -4.32
C CYS A 159 -12.38 -0.69 -3.16
N LEU A 160 -12.37 0.60 -3.47
CA LEU A 160 -12.40 1.67 -2.47
C LEU A 160 -13.67 1.64 -1.62
N ASN A 161 -14.84 1.40 -2.22
CA ASN A 161 -16.09 1.26 -1.48
C ASN A 161 -16.07 0.05 -0.55
N CYS A 162 -15.48 -1.08 -0.97
CA CYS A 162 -15.35 -2.24 -0.12
C CYS A 162 -14.42 -1.96 1.07
N LEU A 163 -13.23 -1.40 0.80
CA LEU A 163 -12.25 -1.11 1.84
C LEU A 163 -12.76 -0.05 2.83
N ASN A 164 -13.50 0.96 2.36
CA ASN A 164 -14.17 1.92 3.22
C ASN A 164 -15.27 1.26 4.06
N GLY A 165 -16.10 0.39 3.46
CA GLY A 165 -17.14 -0.33 4.19
C GLY A 165 -16.61 -1.32 5.24
N ALA A 166 -15.33 -1.70 5.15
CA ALA A 166 -14.62 -2.52 6.11
C ALA A 166 -13.69 -1.71 7.05
N ASP A 167 -13.81 -0.37 7.05
CA ASP A 167 -12.98 0.57 7.83
C ASP A 167 -11.46 0.47 7.57
N CYS A 168 -11.04 -0.19 6.49
CA CYS A 168 -9.63 -0.39 6.17
C CYS A 168 -8.94 0.90 5.72
N ILE A 169 -9.66 1.80 5.04
CA ILE A 169 -9.09 3.09 4.59
C ILE A 169 -8.83 4.01 5.78
N ALA A 170 -9.76 4.09 6.73
CA ALA A 170 -9.59 4.90 7.93
C ALA A 170 -8.37 4.44 8.75
N GLY A 171 -8.22 3.13 8.97
CA GLY A 171 -7.04 2.58 9.64
C GLY A 171 -5.74 2.81 8.86
N PHE A 172 -5.81 2.77 7.53
CA PHE A 172 -4.66 3.05 6.67
C PHE A 172 -4.22 4.53 6.72
N GLU A 173 -5.17 5.47 6.68
CA GLU A 173 -4.89 6.90 6.82
C GLU A 173 -4.30 7.22 8.19
N GLU A 174 -4.84 6.63 9.26
CA GLU A 174 -4.32 6.78 10.62
C GLU A 174 -2.90 6.22 10.72
N CYS A 175 -2.66 5.01 10.22
CA CYS A 175 -1.32 4.41 10.24
C CYS A 175 -0.30 5.25 9.48
N ARG A 176 -0.66 5.76 8.30
CA ARG A 176 0.26 6.55 7.47
C ARG A 176 0.49 7.97 7.98
N GLY A 177 -0.48 8.54 8.70
CA GLY A 177 -0.49 9.97 9.06
C GLY A 177 -0.76 10.89 7.87
N ILE A 178 -1.22 10.35 6.74
CA ILE A 178 -1.48 11.11 5.51
C ILE A 178 -2.93 10.85 5.10
N PRO A 179 -3.75 11.90 4.91
CA PRO A 179 -5.13 11.73 4.46
C PRO A 179 -5.17 11.20 3.01
N GLY A 180 -6.19 10.41 2.71
CA GLY A 180 -6.45 9.85 1.39
C GLY A 180 -6.21 8.34 1.31
N ASP A 181 -6.82 7.72 0.31
CA ASP A 181 -6.78 6.29 0.07
C ASP A 181 -5.45 5.77 -0.53
N GLY A 182 -4.49 6.65 -0.82
CA GLY A 182 -3.22 6.32 -1.45
C GLY A 182 -3.31 6.06 -2.96
N CYS A 183 -4.39 6.51 -3.61
CA CYS A 183 -4.55 6.51 -5.05
C CYS A 183 -4.19 7.88 -5.67
N PRO A 184 -3.66 7.91 -6.91
CA PRO A 184 -3.48 9.14 -7.64
C PRO A 184 -4.85 9.76 -7.95
N GLY A 185 -4.98 11.06 -7.70
CA GLY A 185 -6.17 11.86 -8.01
C GLY A 185 -6.24 12.34 -9.45
#